data_AF-A0A5R8LSD6-F1
#
_entry.id   AF-A0A5R8LSD6-F1
#
_cell.length_a   1.000
_cell.length_b   1.000
_cell.length_c   1.000
_cell.angle_alpha   90.00
_cell.angle_beta   90.00
_cell.angle_gamma   90.00
#
_symmetry.space_group_name_H-M   'P 1'
#
loop_
_entity.id
_entity.type
_entity.pdbx_description
1 polymer ?
#
loop_
_entity_poly.entity_id
_entity_poly.type
_entity_poly.pdbx_seq_one_letter_code
_entity_poly.pdbx_strand_id
1 'polypeptide(L)'
;MKGQQRFIIGLVLALILIIFALLNGQGVSVNFFGIQLEWPLIVIIAVSVLIGAVVTWLISTSAVANAKKQIRELQQRITELTKANKAEKSAPKPVQAPKEEPVDSTKK
;
A
#
# COMPACT_ATOMS: atom_id res chain seq x y z
N MET A 1 -21.03 17.83 -1.35
CA MET A 1 -20.40 18.80 -2.28
C MET A 1 -18.90 18.55 -2.58
N LYS A 2 -18.20 17.63 -1.86
CA LYS A 2 -16.74 17.41 -2.00
C LYS A 2 -16.26 16.92 -3.39
N GLY A 3 -17.09 16.16 -4.11
CA GLY A 3 -16.77 15.67 -5.46
C GLY A 3 -16.85 16.77 -6.52
N GLN A 4 -17.85 17.64 -6.42
CA GLN A 4 -18.04 18.78 -7.33
C GLN A 4 -16.89 19.79 -7.19
N GLN A 5 -16.42 20.04 -5.96
CA GLN A 5 -15.26 20.89 -5.71
C GLN A 5 -13.98 20.35 -6.39
N ARG A 6 -13.73 19.05 -6.30
CA ARG A 6 -12.59 18.41 -6.99
C ARG A 6 -12.69 18.54 -8.51
N PHE A 7 -13.89 18.36 -9.06
CA PHE A 7 -14.13 18.53 -10.50
C PHE A 7 -13.87 19.97 -10.95
N ILE A 8 -14.38 20.96 -10.21
CA ILE A 8 -14.19 22.39 -10.50
C ILE A 8 -12.71 22.76 -10.42
N ILE A 9 -12.00 22.30 -9.40
CA ILE A 9 -10.54 22.53 -9.28
C ILE A 9 -9.81 21.90 -10.48
N GLY A 10 -10.15 20.67 -10.86
CA GLY A 10 -9.58 20.01 -12.03
C GLY A 10 -9.83 20.79 -13.32
N LEU A 11 -11.04 21.33 -13.50
CA LEU A 11 -11.40 22.13 -14.66
C LEU A 11 -10.61 23.44 -14.72
N VAL A 12 -10.48 24.15 -13.59
CA VAL A 12 -9.67 25.38 -13.51
C VAL A 12 -8.21 25.09 -13.82
N LEU A 13 -7.65 24.00 -13.27
CA LEU A 13 -6.28 23.58 -13.58
C LEU A 13 -6.10 23.24 -15.06
N ALA A 14 -7.06 22.54 -15.68
CA ALA A 14 -7.00 22.25 -17.11
C ALA A 14 -7.01 23.53 -17.96
N LEU A 15 -7.84 24.52 -17.61
CA LEU A 15 -7.84 25.82 -18.29
C LEU A 15 -6.51 26.55 -18.14
N ILE A 16 -5.91 26.52 -16.95
CA ILE A 16 -4.57 27.11 -16.71
C ILE A 16 -3.52 26.43 -17.60
N LEU A 17 -3.54 25.11 -17.72
CA LEU A 17 -2.61 24.38 -18.58
C LEU A 17 -2.79 24.74 -20.06
N ILE A 18 -4.03 24.90 -20.53
CA ILE A 18 -4.32 25.33 -21.90
C ILE A 18 -3.78 26.74 -22.16
N ILE A 19 -4.07 27.69 -21.26
CA ILE A 19 -3.55 29.06 -21.37
C ILE A 19 -2.02 29.05 -21.38
N PHE A 20 -1.40 28.28 -20.48
CA PHE A 20 0.06 28.16 -20.42
C PHE A 20 0.63 27.60 -21.73
N ALA A 21 -0.04 26.63 -22.35
CA ALA A 21 0.38 26.07 -23.62
C ALA A 21 0.24 27.05 -24.80
N LEU A 22 -0.81 27.86 -24.81
CA LEU A 22 -0.97 28.91 -25.82
C LEU A 22 0.09 30.01 -25.68
N LEU A 23 0.33 30.48 -24.44
CA LEU A 23 1.31 31.54 -24.17
C LEU A 23 2.76 31.09 -24.40
N ASN A 24 3.07 29.82 -24.11
CA ASN A 24 4.38 29.22 -24.34
C ASN A 24 4.40 28.35 -25.60
N GLY A 25 3.52 28.64 -26.56
CA GLY A 25 3.44 27.94 -27.84
C GLY A 25 4.64 28.20 -28.77
N GLN A 26 5.55 29.09 -28.37
CA GLN A 26 6.79 29.35 -29.08
C GLN A 26 7.66 28.10 -29.09
N GLY A 27 8.10 27.69 -30.29
CA GLY A 27 9.00 26.56 -30.47
C GLY A 27 10.35 26.84 -29.82
N VAL A 28 10.82 25.91 -29.01
CA VAL A 28 12.18 25.91 -28.47
C VAL A 28 12.93 24.77 -29.16
N SER A 29 14.10 25.10 -29.70
CA SER A 29 14.96 24.13 -30.36
C SER A 29 15.63 23.23 -29.31
N VAL A 30 15.38 21.93 -29.39
CA VAL A 30 15.94 20.94 -28.47
C VAL A 30 16.64 19.85 -29.26
N ASN A 31 17.82 19.46 -28.78
CA ASN A 31 18.56 18.35 -29.33
C ASN A 31 18.22 17.06 -28.57
N PHE A 32 17.54 16.15 -29.23
CA PHE A 32 17.23 14.81 -28.74
C PHE A 32 18.15 13.79 -29.41
N PHE A 33 19.21 13.37 -28.71
CA PHE A 33 20.11 12.31 -29.17
C PHE A 33 20.65 12.54 -30.60
N GLY A 34 20.94 13.79 -30.96
CA GLY A 34 21.42 14.19 -32.28
C GLY A 34 20.34 14.69 -33.24
N ILE A 35 19.06 14.61 -32.87
CA ILE A 35 17.93 15.13 -33.66
C ILE A 35 17.51 16.49 -33.11
N GLN A 36 17.56 17.54 -33.93
CA GLN A 36 17.08 18.86 -33.56
C GLN A 36 15.58 18.99 -33.86
N LEU A 37 14.77 19.25 -32.83
CA LEU A 37 13.32 19.40 -32.93
C LEU A 37 12.89 20.73 -32.29
N GLU A 38 11.99 21.47 -32.96
CA GLU A 38 11.40 22.69 -32.41
C GLU A 38 10.00 22.42 -31.88
N TRP A 39 9.90 22.28 -30.56
CA TRP A 39 8.63 21.97 -29.89
C TRP A 39 8.38 23.00 -28.79
N PRO A 40 7.10 23.31 -28.47
CA PRO A 40 6.79 24.19 -27.35
C PRO A 40 7.34 23.62 -26.04
N LEU A 41 7.93 24.47 -25.20
CA LEU A 41 8.61 24.05 -23.96
C LEU A 41 7.69 23.24 -23.02
N ILE A 42 6.40 23.60 -22.95
CA ILE A 42 5.42 22.88 -22.13
C ILE A 42 5.27 21.41 -22.53
N VAL A 43 5.35 21.09 -23.83
CA VAL A 43 5.17 19.71 -24.31
C VAL A 43 6.33 18.86 -23.83
N ILE A 44 7.55 19.41 -23.89
CA ILE A 44 8.77 18.75 -23.43
C ILE A 44 8.70 18.49 -21.92
N ILE A 45 8.27 19.48 -21.13
CA ILE A 45 8.09 19.33 -19.67
C ILE A 45 7.02 18.29 -19.37
N ALA A 46 5.87 18.35 -20.04
CA ALA A 46 4.77 17.42 -19.83
C ALA A 46 5.19 15.97 -20.10
N VAL A 47 5.86 15.70 -21.23
CA VAL A 47 6.38 14.37 -21.57
C VAL A 47 7.41 13.90 -20.54
N SER A 48 8.32 14.77 -20.12
CA SER A 48 9.34 14.44 -19.11
C SER A 48 8.73 14.06 -17.77
N VAL A 49 7.74 14.83 -17.30
CA VAL A 49 7.00 14.54 -16.07
C VAL A 49 6.22 13.24 -16.19
N LEU A 50 5.58 12.98 -17.34
CA LEU A 50 4.88 11.71 -17.59
C LEU A 50 5.84 10.52 -17.54
N ILE A 51 7.02 10.62 -18.16
CA ILE A 51 8.04 9.57 -18.09
C ILE A 51 8.46 9.34 -16.62
N GLY A 52 8.73 10.41 -15.87
CA GLY A 52 9.08 10.31 -14.45
C GLY A 52 7.98 9.64 -13.61
N ALA A 53 6.72 9.97 -13.88
CA ALA A 53 5.58 9.36 -13.21
C ALA A 53 5.46 7.86 -13.55
N VAL A 54 5.65 7.49 -14.82
CA VAL A 54 5.67 6.09 -15.26
C VAL A 54 6.79 5.33 -14.56
N VAL A 55 8.03 5.83 -14.59
CA VAL A 55 9.17 5.17 -13.91
C VAL A 55 8.90 4.99 -12.42
N THR A 56 8.42 6.03 -11.74
CA THR A 56 8.06 5.97 -10.31
C THR A 56 6.97 4.93 -10.04
N TRP A 57 5.94 4.89 -10.90
CA TRP A 57 4.85 3.93 -10.78
C TRP A 57 5.33 2.48 -10.97
N LEU A 58 6.19 2.22 -11.94
CA LEU A 58 6.78 0.89 -12.14
C LEU A 58 7.58 0.44 -10.91
N ILE A 59 8.43 1.31 -10.38
CA ILE A 59 9.24 1.01 -9.17
C ILE A 59 8.31 0.73 -7.98
N SER A 60 7.33 1.61 -7.75
CA SER A 60 6.41 1.52 -6.61
C SER A 60 5.52 0.27 -6.66
N THR A 61 5.08 -0.14 -7.85
CA THR A 61 4.21 -1.31 -8.02
C THR A 61 4.84 -2.58 -7.46
N SER A 62 6.16 -2.77 -7.67
CA SER A 62 6.89 -3.93 -7.14
C SER A 62 6.96 -3.92 -5.60
N ALA A 63 7.24 -2.75 -5.00
CA ALA A 63 7.29 -2.59 -3.55
C ALA A 63 5.93 -2.84 -2.90
N VAL A 64 4.86 -2.28 -3.46
CA VAL A 64 3.49 -2.49 -2.98
C VAL A 64 3.06 -3.94 -3.07
N ALA A 65 3.42 -4.64 -4.16
CA ALA A 65 3.12 -6.07 -4.31
C ALA A 65 3.80 -6.91 -3.23
N ASN A 66 5.09 -6.66 -2.96
CA ASN A 66 5.84 -7.36 -1.91
C ASN A 66 5.29 -7.06 -0.52
N ALA A 67 4.97 -5.79 -0.22
CA ALA A 67 4.35 -5.40 1.04
C ALA A 67 2.99 -6.11 1.24
N LYS A 68 2.15 -6.18 0.20
CA LYS A 68 0.88 -6.92 0.26
C LYS A 68 1.07 -8.42 0.54
N LYS A 69 2.11 -9.05 -0.03
CA LYS A 69 2.43 -10.45 0.27
C LYS A 69 2.82 -10.64 1.73
N GLN A 70 3.71 -9.80 2.26
CA GLN A 70 4.12 -9.84 3.66
C GLN A 70 2.94 -9.62 4.62
N ILE A 71 2.05 -8.65 4.32
CA ILE A 71 0.84 -8.42 5.10
C ILE A 71 -0.03 -9.69 5.17
N ARG A 72 -0.22 -10.38 4.04
CA ARG A 72 -1.00 -11.63 4.00
C ARG A 72 -0.35 -12.74 4.82
N GLU A 73 0.96 -12.91 4.71
CA GLU A 73 1.71 -13.91 5.47
C GLU A 73 1.63 -13.63 6.99
N LEU A 74 1.84 -12.37 7.39
CA LEU A 74 1.73 -11.95 8.79
C LEU A 74 0.31 -12.19 9.33
N GLN A 75 -0.73 -11.88 8.54
CA GLN A 75 -2.13 -12.14 8.92
C GLN A 75 -2.43 -13.64 9.09
N GLN A 76 -1.87 -14.50 8.23
CA GLN A 76 -2.00 -15.95 8.35
C GLN A 76 -1.33 -16.44 9.64
N ARG A 77 -0.09 -16.02 9.91
CA ARG A 77 0.63 -16.37 11.15
C ARG A 77 -0.13 -15.93 12.40
N ILE A 78 -0.67 -14.71 12.42
CA ILE A 78 -1.51 -14.22 13.53
C ILE A 78 -2.73 -15.14 13.72
N THR A 79 -3.39 -15.52 12.63
CA THR A 79 -4.59 -16.39 12.67
C THR A 79 -4.25 -17.78 13.21
N GLU A 80 -3.15 -18.38 12.76
CA GLU A 80 -2.68 -19.69 13.22
C GLU A 80 -2.31 -19.66 14.71
N LEU A 81 -1.50 -18.69 15.14
CA LEU A 81 -1.10 -18.53 16.54
C LEU A 81 -2.30 -18.27 17.46
N THR A 82 -3.31 -17.53 17.00
CA THR A 82 -4.54 -17.27 17.74
C THR A 82 -5.38 -18.54 17.90
N LYS A 83 -5.46 -19.38 16.85
CA LYS A 83 -6.15 -20.67 16.91
C LYS A 83 -5.41 -21.65 17.83
N ALA A 84 -4.09 -21.74 17.74
CA ALA A 84 -3.26 -22.58 18.59
C ALA A 84 -3.39 -22.19 20.07
N ASN A 85 -3.30 -20.90 20.41
CA ASN A 85 -3.49 -20.41 21.78
C ASN A 85 -4.90 -20.70 22.33
N LYS A 86 -5.95 -20.65 21.48
CA LYS A 86 -7.31 -21.03 21.89
C LYS A 86 -7.44 -22.53 22.17
N ALA A 87 -6.78 -23.37 21.37
CA ALA A 87 -6.76 -24.83 21.57
C ALA A 87 -5.97 -25.22 22.83
N GLU A 88 -4.87 -24.54 23.12
CA GLU A 88 -4.04 -24.79 24.32
C GLU A 88 -4.73 -24.37 25.62
N LYS A 89 -5.56 -23.31 25.60
CA LYS A 89 -6.37 -22.89 26.76
C LYS A 89 -7.63 -23.74 27.02
N SER A 90 -8.00 -24.63 26.10
CA SER A 90 -9.22 -25.45 26.20
C SER A 90 -8.98 -26.92 26.56
N ALA A 91 -7.72 -27.34 26.76
CA ALA A 91 -7.43 -28.62 27.39
C ALA A 91 -7.53 -28.46 28.93
N PRO A 92 -8.48 -29.10 29.62
CA PRO A 92 -8.44 -29.16 31.08
C PRO A 92 -7.18 -29.95 31.45
N LYS A 93 -6.23 -29.32 32.17
CA LYS A 93 -5.27 -30.10 32.94
C LYS A 93 -6.09 -31.02 33.84
N PRO A 94 -5.92 -32.36 33.80
CA PRO A 94 -6.54 -33.22 34.77
C PRO A 94 -6.00 -32.79 36.13
N VAL A 95 -6.86 -32.18 36.94
CA VAL A 95 -6.61 -32.03 38.37
C VAL A 95 -6.53 -33.45 38.90
N GLN A 96 -5.31 -33.93 39.13
CA GLN A 96 -5.11 -35.08 40.01
C GLN A 96 -5.56 -34.63 41.40
N ALA A 97 -6.79 -34.98 41.76
CA ALA A 97 -7.26 -34.92 43.13
C ALA A 97 -6.36 -35.84 43.97
N PRO A 98 -5.78 -35.37 45.09
CA PRO A 98 -5.17 -36.25 46.06
C PRO A 98 -6.17 -37.36 46.44
N LYS A 99 -5.77 -38.62 46.27
CA LYS A 99 -6.52 -39.76 46.79
C LYS A 99 -6.61 -39.60 48.31
N GLU A 100 -7.83 -39.38 48.82
CA GLU A 100 -8.13 -39.63 50.22
C GLU A 100 -8.00 -41.15 50.45
N GLU A 101 -6.96 -41.55 51.18
CA GLU A 101 -6.90 -42.88 51.79
C GLU A 101 -7.91 -42.94 52.95
N PRO A 102 -8.71 -44.01 53.07
CA PRO A 102 -9.59 -44.17 54.21
C PRO A 102 -8.73 -44.49 55.43
N VAL A 103 -8.66 -43.55 56.39
CA VAL A 103 -8.11 -43.82 57.72
C VAL A 103 -9.10 -44.73 58.45
N ASP A 104 -8.79 -46.03 58.42
CA ASP A 104 -9.44 -47.04 59.22
C ASP A 104 -9.24 -46.72 60.71
N SER A 105 -10.36 -46.60 61.40
CA SER A 105 -10.41 -46.45 62.85
C SER A 105 -10.80 -47.81 63.42
N THR A 106 -10.06 -48.25 64.47
CA THR A 106 -10.32 -49.34 65.44
C THR A 106 -9.15 -50.35 65.44
N LYS A 107 -8.32 -50.51 66.48
CA LYS A 107 -8.61 -51.08 67.81
C LYS A 107 -7.31 -50.98 68.65
N LYS A 108 -7.35 -50.41 69.87
CA LYS A 108 -7.28 -51.12 71.17
C LYS A 108 -6.08 -52.07 71.34
#